data_AF-A0A946VS47-F1
#
_entry.id   AF-A0A946VS47-F1
#
_cell.length_a   1.000
_cell.length_b   1.000
_cell.length_c   1.000
_cell.angle_alpha   90.00
_cell.angle_beta   90.00
_cell.angle_gamma   90.00
#
_symmetry.space_group_name_H-M   'P 1'
#
loop_
_entity.id
_entity.type
_entity.pdbx_description
1 polymer ?
#
loop_
_entity_poly.entity_id
_entity_poly.type
_entity_poly.pdbx_seq_one_letter_code
_entity_poly.pdbx_strand_id
1 'polypeptide(L)'
;MTDVYKLYAFAHSLYSGRARSYLIKSGIPFRELSTGHESYKAEVLPKGKVPTIPTLVTPQGEVVRDGAKIIEHFEAASGRPFLPKTPRQQIVSAIFDLIGTEGLMRPAMHYRWNFLDENEAFSHYHFLYSQRDMPQREEKTRYMMGKMQSAAVMFGVSDDSKSLVETLYREFLSALNQHLTEQPYLLGWKPCIGDFGLLAPMYAHLGRDPMPSTLMKQTAVRVYRWVERMNRADQDAPEFFDAKEDYLVADEIPDTLVNVLRIIAEDLVPETHAQAEVINQWLADNQPQPGTPAQGRLAEGVYGPAEFSVRGQSLTSITGSYRFVMLQRVQQLYAALDTLGQTAVEELLETCGLSQLLAIKLDRRLGWSDNQDVWL
;
A
#
# COMPACT_ATOMS: atom_id res chain seq x y z
N MET A 1 20.48 -2.43 27.81
CA MET A 1 19.13 -2.07 27.34
C MET A 1 18.86 -2.95 26.14
N THR A 2 17.72 -3.62 26.08
CA THR A 2 17.45 -4.64 25.04
C THR A 2 17.57 -4.04 23.64
N ASP A 3 18.48 -4.60 22.84
CA ASP A 3 18.81 -4.29 21.45
C ASP A 3 17.68 -4.67 20.48
N VAL A 4 16.49 -4.10 20.66
CA VAL A 4 15.29 -4.47 19.90
C VAL A 4 14.74 -3.25 19.18
N TYR A 5 14.41 -3.43 17.90
CA TYR A 5 13.77 -2.40 17.07
C TYR A 5 12.45 -1.95 17.71
N LYS A 6 12.12 -0.66 17.59
CA LYS A 6 10.82 -0.13 18.02
C LYS A 6 10.02 0.31 16.81
N LEU A 7 8.86 -0.30 16.58
CA LEU A 7 7.93 0.11 15.53
C LEU A 7 6.84 1.01 16.14
N TYR A 8 6.79 2.27 15.74
CA TYR A 8 5.69 3.17 16.09
C TYR A 8 4.59 3.03 15.03
N ALA A 9 3.48 2.43 15.43
CA ALA A 9 2.42 2.03 14.50
C ALA A 9 1.07 1.86 15.21
N PHE A 10 0.03 1.69 14.40
CA PHE A 10 -1.29 1.27 14.86
C PHE A 10 -1.92 0.27 13.89
N ALA A 11 -2.80 -0.58 14.39
CA ALA A 11 -3.44 -1.61 13.58
C ALA A 11 -4.43 -1.06 12.53
N HIS A 12 -5.02 0.11 12.77
CA HIS A 12 -5.95 0.76 11.83
C HIS A 12 -5.23 1.56 10.71
N SER A 13 -3.91 1.70 10.76
CA SER A 13 -3.11 2.39 9.74
C SER A 13 -2.80 1.46 8.57
N LEU A 14 -3.20 1.87 7.37
CA LEU A 14 -2.93 1.17 6.10
C LEU A 14 -1.44 0.82 5.98
N TYR A 15 -0.59 1.85 6.01
CA TYR A 15 0.84 1.71 5.79
C TYR A 15 1.56 0.94 6.91
N SER A 16 0.96 0.81 8.10
CA SER A 16 1.58 0.06 9.20
C SER A 16 1.50 -1.45 8.99
N GLY A 17 0.47 -1.94 8.29
CA GLY A 17 0.28 -3.37 8.01
C GLY A 17 1.46 -4.00 7.27
N ARG A 18 1.93 -3.34 6.20
CA ARG A 18 3.06 -3.83 5.39
C ARG A 18 4.36 -4.00 6.18
N ALA A 19 4.75 -2.98 6.97
CA ALA A 19 6.00 -3.00 7.73
C ALA A 19 5.95 -4.05 8.85
N ARG A 20 4.82 -4.13 9.56
CA ARG A 20 4.61 -5.11 10.63
C ARG A 20 4.70 -6.54 10.08
N SER A 21 4.01 -6.82 8.99
CA SER A 21 4.02 -8.14 8.36
C SER A 21 5.41 -8.53 7.88
N TYR A 22 6.15 -7.61 7.26
CA TYR A 22 7.53 -7.86 6.86
C TYR A 22 8.41 -8.23 8.06
N LEU A 23 8.36 -7.47 9.15
CA LEU A 23 9.13 -7.76 10.37
C LEU A 23 8.80 -9.15 10.94
N ILE A 24 7.50 -9.50 10.97
CA ILE A 24 7.02 -10.82 11.41
C ILE A 24 7.58 -11.95 10.52
N LYS A 25 7.40 -11.85 9.20
CA LYS A 25 7.83 -12.87 8.22
C LYS A 25 9.34 -13.00 8.12
N SER A 26 10.07 -11.91 8.35
CA SER A 26 11.54 -11.90 8.39
C SER A 26 12.10 -12.40 9.72
N GLY A 27 11.25 -12.70 10.71
CA GLY A 27 11.68 -13.10 12.05
C GLY A 27 12.44 -12.01 12.80
N ILE A 28 12.26 -10.73 12.44
CA ILE A 28 12.96 -9.61 13.07
C ILE A 28 12.27 -9.30 14.40
N PRO A 29 12.94 -9.39 15.55
CA PRO A 29 12.35 -9.03 16.84
C PRO A 29 12.12 -7.52 16.91
N PHE A 30 10.89 -7.11 17.23
CA PHE A 30 10.54 -5.71 17.43
C PHE A 30 9.55 -5.54 18.57
N ARG A 31 9.53 -4.35 19.15
CA ARG A 31 8.49 -3.88 20.06
C ARG A 31 7.63 -2.86 19.35
N GLU A 32 6.33 -3.12 19.29
CA GLU A 32 5.38 -2.12 18.79
C GLU A 32 5.02 -1.11 19.89
N LEU A 33 5.04 0.18 19.55
CA LEU A 33 4.69 1.29 20.42
C LEU A 33 3.64 2.20 19.75
N SER A 34 2.78 2.77 20.58
CA SER A 34 1.80 3.77 20.17
C SER A 34 2.50 5.11 19.87
N THR A 35 1.98 5.91 18.92
CA THR A 35 2.40 7.32 18.74
C THR A 35 2.01 8.23 19.92
N GLY A 36 1.12 7.75 20.80
CA GLY A 36 0.84 8.32 22.10
C GLY A 36 1.97 8.12 23.11
N HIS A 37 2.93 7.22 22.88
CA HIS A 37 4.09 7.02 23.77
C HIS A 37 4.91 8.33 23.92
N GLU A 38 5.57 8.51 25.07
CA GLU A 38 6.29 9.74 25.39
C GLU A 38 7.43 10.05 24.40
N SER A 39 8.21 9.02 24.07
CA SER A 39 9.33 9.10 23.13
C SER A 39 8.92 9.45 21.70
N TYR A 40 7.67 9.21 21.27
CA TYR A 40 7.31 9.47 19.87
C TYR A 40 7.44 10.96 19.53
N LYS A 41 6.85 11.83 20.36
CA LYS A 41 6.95 13.28 20.14
C LYS A 41 8.33 13.83 20.50
N ALA A 42 8.96 13.30 21.55
CA ALA A 42 10.21 13.82 22.08
C ALA A 42 11.43 13.43 21.22
N GLU A 43 11.45 12.21 20.69
CA GLU A 43 12.65 11.61 20.08
C GLU A 43 12.45 11.23 18.61
N VAL A 44 11.26 10.76 18.24
CA VAL A 44 10.99 10.22 16.90
C VAL A 44 10.59 11.31 15.93
N LEU A 45 9.57 12.11 16.26
CA LEU A 45 9.02 13.14 15.39
C LEU A 45 10.07 14.18 14.91
N PRO A 46 11.01 14.67 15.75
CA PRO A 46 12.03 15.62 15.29
C PRO A 46 12.95 15.07 14.19
N LYS A 47 13.18 13.74 14.18
CA LYS A 47 13.99 13.04 13.17
C LYS A 47 13.16 12.55 11.98
N GLY A 48 11.91 12.14 12.22
CA GLY A 48 10.97 11.68 11.20
C GLY A 48 10.33 12.81 10.38
N LYS A 49 10.44 14.07 10.86
CA LYS A 49 9.95 15.34 10.26
C LYS A 49 8.43 15.48 10.17
N VAL A 50 7.72 14.40 9.81
CA VAL A 50 6.27 14.39 9.61
C VAL A 50 5.64 13.37 10.56
N PRO A 51 4.50 13.66 11.20
CA PRO A 51 3.86 12.76 12.15
C PRO A 51 3.06 11.64 11.47
N THR A 52 3.68 10.86 10.59
CA THR A 52 3.08 9.69 9.93
C THR A 52 3.59 8.36 10.50
N ILE A 53 2.78 7.33 10.36
CA ILE A 53 3.10 5.96 10.75
C ILE A 53 2.99 5.02 9.55
N PRO A 54 3.81 3.97 9.47
CA PRO A 54 4.74 3.50 10.49
C PRO A 54 6.04 4.30 10.55
N THR A 55 6.70 4.29 11.71
CA THR A 55 8.09 4.75 11.88
C THR A 55 8.87 3.76 12.73
N LEU A 56 10.02 3.32 12.24
CA LEU A 56 10.93 2.40 12.94
C LEU A 56 12.03 3.19 13.65
N VAL A 57 12.40 2.75 14.85
CA VAL A 57 13.61 3.19 15.53
C VAL A 57 14.55 1.99 15.70
N THR A 58 15.77 2.12 15.19
CA THR A 58 16.80 1.08 15.31
C THR A 58 17.33 1.01 16.75
N PRO A 59 17.99 -0.09 17.16
CA PRO A 59 18.67 -0.15 18.45
C PRO A 59 19.69 0.99 18.66
N GLN A 60 20.26 1.51 17.57
CA GLN A 60 21.22 2.62 17.56
C GLN A 60 20.54 4.01 17.59
N GLY A 61 19.20 4.08 17.57
CA GLY A 61 18.44 5.33 17.65
C GLY A 61 18.27 6.07 16.32
N GLU A 62 18.57 5.42 15.20
CA GLU A 62 18.20 5.90 13.86
C GLU A 62 16.68 5.79 13.67
N VAL A 63 16.10 6.75 12.94
CA VAL A 63 14.65 6.80 12.67
C VAL A 63 14.42 6.60 11.18
N VAL A 64 13.67 5.57 10.82
CA VAL A 64 13.26 5.24 9.45
C VAL A 64 11.75 5.39 9.33
N ARG A 65 11.29 6.45 8.64
CA ARG A 65 9.87 6.66 8.32
C ARG A 65 9.51 5.88 7.06
N ASP A 66 8.23 5.55 6.92
CA ASP A 66 7.60 4.97 5.73
C ASP A 66 7.72 3.45 5.65
N GLY A 67 6.60 2.78 5.35
CA GLY A 67 6.54 1.32 5.35
C GLY A 67 7.39 0.67 4.25
N ALA A 68 7.52 1.29 3.07
CA ALA A 68 8.39 0.80 2.01
C ALA A 68 9.86 1.02 2.36
N LYS A 69 10.21 2.15 2.97
CA LYS A 69 11.58 2.45 3.41
C LYS A 69 12.04 1.56 4.57
N ILE A 70 11.14 1.23 5.49
CA ILE A 70 11.41 0.25 6.56
C ILE A 70 11.73 -1.11 5.95
N ILE A 71 10.94 -1.58 4.97
CA ILE A 71 11.23 -2.84 4.28
C ILE A 71 12.57 -2.76 3.55
N GLU A 72 12.82 -1.69 2.80
CA GLU A 72 14.07 -1.50 2.05
C GLU A 72 15.31 -1.48 2.96
N HIS A 73 15.21 -0.89 4.16
CA HIS A 73 16.29 -0.90 5.16
C HIS A 73 16.76 -2.33 5.48
N PHE A 74 15.82 -3.26 5.67
CA PHE A 74 16.13 -4.65 5.97
C PHE A 74 16.47 -5.48 4.73
N GLU A 75 15.77 -5.29 3.61
CA GLU A 75 16.04 -5.99 2.35
C GLU A 75 17.46 -5.70 1.87
N ALA A 76 17.90 -4.43 1.90
CA ALA A 76 19.24 -4.04 1.47
C ALA A 76 20.34 -4.66 2.35
N ALA A 77 20.09 -4.83 3.65
CA ALA A 77 21.03 -5.41 4.60
C ALA A 77 21.08 -6.95 4.56
N SER A 78 20.00 -7.61 4.11
CA SER A 78 19.82 -9.07 4.17
C SER A 78 19.92 -9.79 2.82
N GLY A 79 20.35 -9.09 1.76
CA GLY A 79 20.47 -9.69 0.42
C GLY A 79 19.13 -9.88 -0.30
N ARG A 80 18.11 -9.11 0.11
CA ARG A 80 16.78 -9.03 -0.51
C ARG A 80 16.01 -10.36 -0.59
N PRO A 81 15.78 -11.06 0.54
CA PRO A 81 15.19 -12.39 0.56
C PRO A 81 13.75 -12.45 0.01
N PHE A 82 13.01 -11.34 0.07
CA PHE A 82 11.63 -11.25 -0.42
C PHE A 82 11.49 -10.57 -1.78
N LEU A 83 12.61 -10.27 -2.46
CA LEU A 83 12.61 -9.78 -3.82
C LEU A 83 12.76 -10.96 -4.81
N PRO A 84 11.79 -11.19 -5.70
CA PRO A 84 11.96 -12.16 -6.78
C PRO A 84 13.15 -11.79 -7.68
N LYS A 85 13.85 -12.81 -8.17
CA LYS A 85 15.08 -12.65 -8.96
C LYS A 85 14.84 -12.63 -10.45
N THR A 86 13.70 -13.15 -10.91
CA THR A 86 13.38 -13.28 -12.32
C THR A 86 12.58 -12.06 -12.82
N PRO A 87 12.72 -11.66 -14.11
CA PRO A 87 12.23 -10.39 -14.61
C PRO A 87 10.73 -10.14 -14.38
N ARG A 88 9.86 -11.06 -14.81
CA ARG A 88 8.40 -10.89 -14.72
C ARG A 88 7.95 -10.85 -13.26
N GLN A 89 8.41 -11.80 -12.44
CA GLN A 89 8.06 -11.85 -11.02
C GLN A 89 8.55 -10.63 -10.24
N GLN A 90 9.72 -10.09 -10.58
CA GLN A 90 10.26 -8.89 -9.94
C GLN A 90 9.37 -7.66 -10.24
N ILE A 91 8.94 -7.50 -11.49
CA ILE A 91 8.05 -6.41 -11.90
C ILE A 91 6.66 -6.57 -11.31
N VAL A 92 6.08 -7.77 -11.36
CA VAL A 92 4.77 -8.06 -10.74
C VAL A 92 4.79 -7.78 -9.24
N SER A 93 5.85 -8.21 -8.54
CA SER A 93 6.02 -7.88 -7.12
C SER A 93 6.07 -6.37 -6.87
N ALA A 94 6.76 -5.59 -7.71
CA ALA A 94 6.81 -4.14 -7.54
C ALA A 94 5.48 -3.45 -7.87
N ILE A 95 4.73 -3.96 -8.85
CA ILE A 95 3.40 -3.45 -9.21
C ILE A 95 2.40 -3.73 -8.08
N PHE A 96 2.41 -4.92 -7.46
CA PHE A 96 1.56 -5.18 -6.29
C PHE A 96 1.94 -4.31 -5.09
N ASP A 97 3.21 -3.90 -4.97
CA ASP A 97 3.63 -2.94 -3.96
C ASP A 97 2.96 -1.56 -4.19
N LEU A 98 2.96 -1.08 -5.43
CA LEU A 98 2.23 0.12 -5.86
C LEU A 98 0.71 -0.01 -5.61
N ILE A 99 0.10 -1.11 -6.05
CA ILE A 99 -1.35 -1.39 -5.92
C ILE A 99 -1.78 -1.33 -4.46
N GLY A 100 -1.04 -1.99 -3.57
CA GLY A 100 -1.35 -2.00 -2.15
C GLY A 100 -1.27 -0.61 -1.53
N THR A 101 -0.32 0.23 -1.96
CA THR A 101 -0.20 1.57 -1.39
C THR A 101 -1.22 2.57 -1.93
N GLU A 102 -1.56 2.49 -3.22
CA GLU A 102 -2.25 3.58 -3.92
C GLU A 102 -3.39 3.14 -4.84
N GLY A 103 -3.42 1.86 -5.27
CA GLY A 103 -4.46 1.32 -6.15
C GLY A 103 -5.74 0.92 -5.42
N LEU A 104 -5.65 0.42 -4.18
CA LEU A 104 -6.82 0.00 -3.38
C LEU A 104 -7.27 1.04 -2.36
N MET A 105 -6.80 2.29 -2.48
CA MET A 105 -7.16 3.35 -1.53
C MET A 105 -8.66 3.69 -1.58
N ARG A 106 -9.24 3.74 -2.79
CA ARG A 106 -10.66 4.04 -3.00
C ARG A 106 -11.58 3.04 -2.29
N PRO A 107 -11.51 1.71 -2.52
CA PRO A 107 -12.31 0.76 -1.75
C PRO A 107 -11.96 0.77 -0.26
N ALA A 108 -10.69 0.90 0.13
CA ALA A 108 -10.30 0.96 1.54
C ALA A 108 -10.99 2.12 2.29
N MET A 109 -11.04 3.30 1.67
CA MET A 109 -11.71 4.48 2.25
C MET A 109 -13.23 4.38 2.15
N HIS A 110 -13.77 3.85 1.05
CA HIS A 110 -15.20 3.66 0.88
C HIS A 110 -15.79 2.74 1.96
N TYR A 111 -15.24 1.52 2.07
CA TYR A 111 -15.74 0.49 2.96
C TYR A 111 -15.58 0.86 4.43
N ARG A 112 -14.55 1.66 4.80
CA ARG A 112 -14.36 2.15 6.17
C ARG A 112 -15.38 3.21 6.56
N TRP A 113 -15.55 4.24 5.72
CA TRP A 113 -16.19 5.50 6.11
C TRP A 113 -17.65 5.66 5.66
N ASN A 114 -18.15 4.84 4.73
CA ASN A 114 -19.55 4.91 4.26
C ASN A 114 -20.48 3.86 4.90
N PHE A 115 -19.97 3.03 5.81
CA PHE A 115 -20.71 1.96 6.48
C PHE A 115 -20.55 2.11 8.00
N LEU A 116 -20.98 3.28 8.51
CA LEU A 116 -20.77 3.65 9.91
C LEU A 116 -21.65 2.84 10.86
N ASP A 117 -22.82 2.39 10.42
CA ASP A 117 -23.70 1.53 11.23
C ASP A 117 -22.97 0.26 11.69
N GLU A 118 -22.11 -0.30 10.85
CA GLU A 118 -21.28 -1.46 11.16
C GLU A 118 -19.91 -1.09 11.75
N ASN A 119 -19.26 -0.04 11.23
CA ASN A 119 -17.85 0.22 11.49
C ASN A 119 -17.56 1.25 12.58
N GLU A 120 -18.52 2.11 12.96
CA GLU A 120 -18.24 3.28 13.78
C GLU A 120 -17.67 2.88 15.14
N ALA A 121 -18.32 1.95 15.86
CA ALA A 121 -17.86 1.53 17.19
C ALA A 121 -16.44 0.93 17.15
N PHE A 122 -16.14 0.12 16.12
CA PHE A 122 -14.82 -0.48 15.94
C PHE A 122 -13.74 0.55 15.60
N SER A 123 -14.05 1.46 14.67
CA SER A 123 -13.14 2.53 14.27
C SER A 123 -12.89 3.50 15.42
N HIS A 124 -13.95 3.90 16.12
CA HIS A 124 -13.89 4.77 17.29
C HIS A 124 -12.96 4.23 18.35
N TYR A 125 -13.08 2.94 18.72
CA TYR A 125 -12.17 2.29 19.65
C TYR A 125 -10.71 2.48 19.22
N HIS A 126 -10.37 2.11 17.98
CA HIS A 126 -8.99 2.17 17.51
C HIS A 126 -8.44 3.60 17.39
N PHE A 127 -9.27 4.56 17.00
CA PHE A 127 -8.86 5.97 16.97
C PHE A 127 -8.72 6.55 18.38
N LEU A 128 -9.61 6.23 19.31
CA LEU A 128 -9.57 6.69 20.70
C LEU A 128 -8.28 6.25 21.40
N TYR A 129 -7.95 4.96 21.30
CA TYR A 129 -6.74 4.39 21.91
C TYR A 129 -5.45 4.71 21.11
N SER A 130 -5.58 5.44 20.00
CA SER A 130 -4.43 6.07 19.34
C SER A 130 -4.03 7.41 19.92
N GLN A 131 -4.91 8.01 20.73
CA GLN A 131 -4.67 9.26 21.43
C GLN A 131 -4.11 8.97 22.83
N ARG A 132 -3.44 9.98 23.42
CA ARG A 132 -3.08 9.93 24.84
C ARG A 132 -4.34 10.04 25.70
N ASP A 133 -4.28 9.45 26.89
CA ASP A 133 -5.35 9.55 27.87
C ASP A 133 -5.37 10.94 28.52
N MET A 134 -6.04 11.88 27.84
CA MET A 134 -6.24 13.27 28.25
C MET A 134 -7.74 13.57 28.22
N PRO A 135 -8.24 14.56 29.01
CA PRO A 135 -9.67 14.88 29.05
C PRO A 135 -10.31 15.15 27.68
N GLN A 136 -9.55 15.72 26.73
CA GLN A 136 -10.01 16.06 25.38
C GLN A 136 -9.88 14.90 24.36
N ARG A 137 -9.53 13.68 24.79
CA ARG A 137 -9.24 12.56 23.87
C ARG A 137 -10.45 12.20 22.99
N GLU A 138 -11.66 12.27 23.53
CA GLU A 138 -12.90 11.92 22.82
C GLU A 138 -13.21 12.94 21.73
N GLU A 139 -13.21 14.23 22.07
CA GLU A 139 -13.43 15.33 21.12
C GLU A 139 -12.41 15.28 19.97
N LYS A 140 -11.13 15.09 20.31
CA LYS A 140 -10.08 14.95 19.31
C LYS A 140 -10.27 13.72 18.42
N THR A 141 -10.72 12.61 18.99
CA THR A 141 -11.02 11.37 18.26
C THR A 141 -12.13 11.60 17.24
N ARG A 142 -13.24 12.19 17.68
CA ARG A 142 -14.38 12.55 16.83
C ARG A 142 -13.98 13.50 15.71
N TYR A 143 -13.19 14.53 16.02
CA TYR A 143 -12.65 15.46 15.02
C TYR A 143 -11.79 14.75 13.97
N MET A 144 -10.87 13.88 14.41
CA MET A 144 -9.99 13.15 13.49
C MET A 144 -10.76 12.15 12.61
N MET A 145 -11.72 11.43 13.19
CA MET A 145 -12.59 10.51 12.43
C MET A 145 -13.42 11.29 11.40
N GLY A 146 -14.05 12.40 11.79
CA GLY A 146 -14.81 13.25 10.86
C GLY A 146 -13.95 13.76 9.70
N LYS A 147 -12.71 14.18 9.97
CA LYS A 147 -11.76 14.57 8.91
C LYS A 147 -11.46 13.42 7.95
N MET A 148 -11.28 12.20 8.45
CA MET A 148 -10.99 11.03 7.61
C MET A 148 -12.21 10.59 6.80
N GLN A 149 -13.41 10.69 7.39
CA GLN A 149 -14.66 10.48 6.67
C GLN A 149 -14.82 11.47 5.52
N SER A 150 -14.58 12.77 5.74
CA SER A 150 -14.58 13.78 4.66
C SER A 150 -13.51 13.49 3.60
N ALA A 151 -12.36 12.95 4.01
CA ALA A 151 -11.31 12.57 3.07
C ALA A 151 -11.66 11.40 2.16
N ALA A 152 -12.60 10.52 2.55
CA ALA A 152 -13.04 9.43 1.70
C ALA A 152 -13.62 9.92 0.37
N VAL A 153 -14.34 11.05 0.39
CA VAL A 153 -14.88 11.71 -0.82
C VAL A 153 -13.75 12.17 -1.73
N MET A 154 -12.64 12.66 -1.16
CA MET A 154 -11.47 13.09 -1.94
C MET A 154 -10.78 11.94 -2.68
N PHE A 155 -10.99 10.68 -2.29
CA PHE A 155 -10.48 9.52 -3.02
C PHE A 155 -11.43 9.03 -4.14
N GLY A 156 -12.43 9.84 -4.50
CA GLY A 156 -13.35 9.58 -5.61
C GLY A 156 -14.47 8.61 -5.28
N VAL A 157 -14.93 8.67 -4.03
CA VAL A 157 -16.12 7.95 -3.54
C VAL A 157 -17.25 8.96 -3.36
N SER A 158 -18.15 9.04 -4.33
CA SER A 158 -19.39 9.81 -4.32
C SER A 158 -20.60 8.88 -4.38
N ASP A 159 -21.80 9.39 -4.15
CA ASP A 159 -23.02 8.57 -4.26
C ASP A 159 -23.15 7.91 -5.64
N ASP A 160 -22.70 8.58 -6.70
CA ASP A 160 -22.72 8.04 -8.06
C ASP A 160 -21.66 6.95 -8.27
N SER A 161 -20.47 7.07 -7.67
CA SER A 161 -19.36 6.13 -7.91
C SER A 161 -19.36 4.89 -7.02
N LYS A 162 -20.06 4.91 -5.87
CA LYS A 162 -20.07 3.81 -4.88
C LYS A 162 -20.30 2.44 -5.51
N SER A 163 -21.31 2.30 -6.37
CA SER A 163 -21.65 1.03 -7.01
C SER A 163 -20.49 0.48 -7.88
N LEU A 164 -19.81 1.36 -8.63
CA LEU A 164 -18.64 0.98 -9.41
C LEU A 164 -17.47 0.55 -8.52
N VAL A 165 -17.21 1.29 -7.42
CA VAL A 165 -16.16 0.94 -6.45
C VAL A 165 -16.41 -0.45 -5.84
N GLU A 166 -17.64 -0.72 -5.42
CA GLU A 166 -18.02 -2.03 -4.88
C GLU A 166 -17.88 -3.15 -5.92
N THR A 167 -18.28 -2.88 -7.17
CA THR A 167 -18.20 -3.85 -8.26
C THR A 167 -16.74 -4.25 -8.53
N LEU A 168 -15.86 -3.27 -8.75
CA LEU A 168 -14.43 -3.50 -8.97
C LEU A 168 -13.78 -4.22 -7.79
N TYR A 169 -14.13 -3.85 -6.56
CA TYR A 169 -13.59 -4.51 -5.38
C TYR A 169 -14.04 -5.97 -5.25
N ARG A 170 -15.31 -6.28 -5.52
CA ARG A 170 -15.83 -7.66 -5.49
C ARG A 170 -15.22 -8.52 -6.58
N GLU A 171 -15.03 -7.98 -7.78
CA GLU A 171 -14.34 -8.67 -8.88
C GLU A 171 -12.88 -8.94 -8.53
N PHE A 172 -12.17 -7.95 -7.96
CA PHE A 172 -10.81 -8.12 -7.45
C PHE A 172 -10.74 -9.22 -6.38
N LEU A 173 -11.64 -9.20 -5.39
CA LEU A 173 -11.72 -10.23 -4.35
C LEU A 173 -11.95 -11.62 -4.95
N SER A 174 -12.86 -11.73 -5.92
CA SER A 174 -13.15 -13.00 -6.60
C SER A 174 -11.93 -13.53 -7.34
N ALA A 175 -11.25 -12.68 -8.12
CA ALA A 175 -10.06 -13.07 -8.87
C ALA A 175 -8.89 -13.45 -7.96
N LEU A 176 -8.64 -12.68 -6.89
CA LEU A 176 -7.58 -12.98 -5.94
C LEU A 176 -7.91 -14.26 -5.15
N ASN A 177 -9.18 -14.47 -4.78
CA ASN A 177 -9.62 -15.70 -4.14
C ASN A 177 -9.40 -16.92 -5.04
N GLN A 178 -9.64 -16.79 -6.35
CA GLN A 178 -9.37 -17.83 -7.33
C GLN A 178 -7.87 -18.14 -7.44
N HIS A 179 -7.01 -17.11 -7.49
CA HIS A 179 -5.56 -17.29 -7.51
C HIS A 179 -5.04 -18.04 -6.27
N LEU A 180 -5.58 -17.68 -5.09
CA LEU A 180 -5.21 -18.29 -3.82
C LEU A 180 -5.76 -19.71 -3.61
N THR A 181 -6.42 -20.31 -4.61
CA THR A 181 -6.79 -21.74 -4.59
C THR A 181 -5.56 -22.63 -4.81
N GLU A 182 -4.61 -22.16 -5.62
CA GLU A 182 -3.43 -22.92 -6.06
C GLU A 182 -2.14 -22.38 -5.42
N GLN A 183 -2.07 -21.08 -5.13
CA GLN A 183 -0.87 -20.44 -4.59
C GLN A 183 -1.15 -19.84 -3.21
N PRO A 184 -0.35 -20.12 -2.16
CA PRO A 184 -0.56 -19.53 -0.84
C PRO A 184 -0.15 -18.06 -0.75
N TYR A 185 0.65 -17.55 -1.70
CA TYR A 185 1.06 -16.14 -1.86
C TYR A 185 0.99 -15.76 -3.34
N LEU A 186 1.17 -14.47 -3.67
CA LEU A 186 1.04 -13.96 -5.05
C LEU A 186 1.95 -14.70 -6.06
N LEU A 187 3.15 -15.09 -5.66
CA LEU A 187 4.17 -15.66 -6.55
C LEU A 187 4.60 -17.07 -6.15
N GLY A 188 3.76 -17.81 -5.43
CA GLY A 188 4.05 -19.18 -5.00
C GLY A 188 4.03 -19.35 -3.49
N TRP A 189 5.10 -19.91 -2.92
CA TRP A 189 5.09 -20.48 -1.57
C TRP A 189 5.71 -19.62 -0.48
N LYS A 190 6.17 -18.42 -0.84
CA LYS A 190 6.64 -17.42 0.10
C LYS A 190 6.16 -16.02 -0.32
N PRO A 191 6.03 -15.07 0.62
CA PRO A 191 5.61 -13.72 0.25
C PRO A 191 6.69 -13.03 -0.59
N CYS A 192 6.29 -12.09 -1.44
CA CYS A 192 7.19 -11.14 -2.08
C CYS A 192 6.94 -9.71 -1.53
N ILE A 193 7.75 -8.75 -1.99
CA ILE A 193 7.51 -7.31 -1.69
C ILE A 193 6.08 -6.90 -2.05
N GLY A 194 5.51 -7.48 -3.12
CA GLY A 194 4.14 -7.27 -3.55
C GLY A 194 3.11 -7.75 -2.53
N ASP A 195 3.31 -8.91 -1.90
CA ASP A 195 2.41 -9.41 -0.85
C ASP A 195 2.39 -8.43 0.33
N PHE A 196 3.55 -7.93 0.76
CA PHE A 196 3.62 -6.96 1.87
C PHE A 196 2.93 -5.65 1.53
N GLY A 197 3.14 -5.13 0.31
CA GLY A 197 2.46 -3.92 -0.16
C GLY A 197 0.95 -4.12 -0.21
N LEU A 198 0.48 -5.17 -0.88
CA LEU A 198 -0.95 -5.50 -1.01
C LEU A 198 -1.63 -5.69 0.34
N LEU A 199 -0.92 -6.25 1.33
CA LEU A 199 -1.46 -6.46 2.67
C LEU A 199 -1.88 -5.16 3.34
N ALA A 200 -1.26 -4.01 3.03
CA ALA A 200 -1.53 -2.74 3.71
C ALA A 200 -3.04 -2.40 3.77
N PRO A 201 -3.76 -2.23 2.65
CA PRO A 201 -5.20 -1.97 2.63
C PRO A 201 -5.99 -3.22 3.01
N MET A 202 -5.53 -4.39 2.56
CA MET A 202 -6.21 -5.68 2.74
C MET A 202 -6.29 -6.12 4.21
N TYR A 203 -5.34 -5.69 5.04
CA TYR A 203 -5.37 -5.88 6.48
C TYR A 203 -6.08 -4.72 7.17
N ALA A 204 -5.54 -3.51 7.05
CA ALA A 204 -5.88 -2.45 7.99
C ALA A 204 -7.31 -1.93 7.85
N HIS A 205 -7.83 -1.85 6.63
CA HIS A 205 -9.18 -1.34 6.33
C HIS A 205 -10.09 -2.51 5.95
N LEU A 206 -9.70 -3.26 4.92
CA LEU A 206 -10.60 -4.22 4.28
C LEU A 206 -10.72 -5.54 5.06
N GLY A 207 -9.68 -5.96 5.77
CA GLY A 207 -9.66 -7.22 6.53
C GLY A 207 -10.04 -7.09 8.00
N ARG A 208 -9.93 -5.87 8.56
CA ARG A 208 -10.20 -5.59 9.99
C ARG A 208 -11.54 -4.94 10.24
N ASP A 209 -11.95 -3.96 9.42
CA ASP A 209 -13.18 -3.22 9.70
C ASP A 209 -14.38 -4.18 9.53
N PRO A 210 -15.39 -4.12 10.42
CA PRO A 210 -16.46 -5.12 10.49
C PRO A 210 -17.15 -5.42 9.15
N MET A 211 -17.55 -4.39 8.41
CA MET A 211 -18.27 -4.56 7.16
C MET A 211 -17.42 -5.19 6.04
N PRO A 212 -16.26 -4.63 5.61
CA PRO A 212 -15.47 -5.26 4.55
C PRO A 212 -14.88 -6.61 4.97
N SER A 213 -14.57 -6.80 6.26
CA SER A 213 -14.09 -8.08 6.78
C SER A 213 -15.16 -9.16 6.65
N THR A 214 -16.42 -8.82 6.95
CA THR A 214 -17.56 -9.74 6.79
C THR A 214 -17.76 -10.11 5.32
N LEU A 215 -17.73 -9.12 4.42
CA LEU A 215 -17.78 -9.34 2.98
C LEU A 215 -16.66 -10.30 2.52
N MET A 216 -15.41 -9.99 2.85
CA MET A 216 -14.25 -10.79 2.48
C MET A 216 -14.35 -12.23 3.00
N LYS A 217 -14.78 -12.42 4.25
CA LYS A 217 -14.97 -13.76 4.84
C LYS A 217 -16.06 -14.57 4.13
N GLN A 218 -17.14 -13.91 3.71
CA GLN A 218 -18.28 -14.58 3.08
C GLN A 218 -18.03 -14.91 1.60
N THR A 219 -17.31 -14.05 0.87
CA THR A 219 -17.19 -14.18 -0.59
C THR A 219 -15.79 -14.56 -1.07
N ALA A 220 -14.76 -14.39 -0.23
CA ALA A 220 -13.36 -14.54 -0.60
C ALA A 220 -12.52 -15.11 0.54
N VAL A 221 -12.95 -16.24 1.11
CA VAL A 221 -12.35 -16.87 2.30
C VAL A 221 -10.83 -17.11 2.16
N ARG A 222 -10.33 -17.40 0.96
CA ARG A 222 -8.89 -17.63 0.73
C ARG A 222 -8.09 -16.33 0.80
N VAL A 223 -8.69 -15.22 0.39
CA VAL A 223 -8.13 -13.88 0.59
C VAL A 223 -8.03 -13.58 2.08
N TYR A 224 -9.10 -13.85 2.85
CA TYR A 224 -9.05 -13.67 4.29
C TYR A 224 -7.99 -14.57 4.96
N ARG A 225 -7.88 -15.84 4.56
CA ARG A 225 -6.80 -16.75 5.01
C ARG A 225 -5.41 -16.23 4.66
N TRP A 226 -5.22 -15.65 3.47
CA TRP A 226 -3.96 -15.00 3.10
C TRP A 226 -3.65 -13.78 3.99
N VAL A 227 -4.65 -12.96 4.36
CA VAL A 227 -4.45 -11.85 5.31
C VAL A 227 -4.00 -12.36 6.68
N GLU A 228 -4.58 -13.45 7.18
CA GLU A 228 -4.16 -14.09 8.45
C GLU A 228 -2.73 -14.62 8.33
N ARG A 229 -2.44 -15.36 7.26
CA ARG A 229 -1.13 -15.93 6.94
C ARG A 229 -0.04 -14.88 6.91
N MET A 230 -0.29 -13.74 6.29
CA MET A 230 0.67 -12.64 6.20
C MET A 230 1.02 -12.01 7.57
N ASN A 231 0.19 -12.24 8.59
CA ASN A 231 0.44 -11.78 9.97
C ASN A 231 1.05 -12.86 10.87
N ARG A 232 1.54 -13.96 10.30
CA ARG A 232 2.24 -15.02 11.03
C ARG A 232 3.67 -15.19 10.56
N ALA A 233 4.55 -15.62 11.46
CA ALA A 233 5.98 -15.78 11.16
C ALA A 233 6.26 -17.02 10.30
N ASP A 234 5.49 -18.10 10.49
CA ASP A 234 5.55 -19.31 9.69
C ASP A 234 4.85 -19.12 8.33
N GLN A 235 4.91 -20.13 7.46
CA GLN A 235 4.24 -20.09 6.16
C GLN A 235 2.71 -20.05 6.28
N ASP A 236 2.12 -20.58 7.36
CA ASP A 236 0.67 -20.68 7.63
C ASP A 236 -0.19 -21.05 6.42
N ALA A 237 0.17 -22.14 5.74
CA ALA A 237 -0.55 -22.67 4.58
C ALA A 237 -1.02 -24.14 4.76
N PRO A 238 -1.59 -24.54 5.92
CA PRO A 238 -1.94 -25.94 6.18
C PRO A 238 -3.04 -26.49 5.26
N GLU A 239 -3.79 -25.63 4.57
CA GLU A 239 -4.78 -26.03 3.57
C GLU A 239 -4.15 -26.52 2.25
N PHE A 240 -2.82 -26.42 2.10
CA PHE A 240 -2.08 -26.93 0.95
C PHE A 240 -1.26 -28.17 1.35
N PHE A 241 -1.60 -29.33 0.81
CA PHE A 241 -1.04 -30.61 1.24
C PHE A 241 0.31 -30.97 0.60
N ASP A 242 0.71 -30.30 -0.49
CA ASP A 242 2.02 -30.47 -1.14
C ASP A 242 2.91 -29.24 -0.93
N ALA A 243 3.29 -29.02 0.33
CA ALA A 243 4.02 -27.82 0.75
C ALA A 243 5.35 -27.63 -0.02
N LYS A 244 5.56 -26.44 -0.59
CA LYS A 244 6.85 -25.98 -1.14
C LYS A 244 7.32 -24.74 -0.38
N GLU A 245 8.48 -24.19 -0.76
CA GLU A 245 9.12 -23.08 -0.01
C GLU A 245 9.41 -21.83 -0.85
N ASP A 246 9.51 -21.95 -2.18
CA ASP A 246 10.02 -20.88 -3.04
C ASP A 246 8.96 -20.26 -3.97
N TYR A 247 9.38 -19.22 -4.68
CA TYR A 247 8.61 -18.65 -5.78
C TYR A 247 8.42 -19.68 -6.90
N LEU A 248 7.42 -19.44 -7.75
CA LEU A 248 7.19 -20.25 -8.94
C LEU A 248 8.44 -20.29 -9.83
N VAL A 249 8.71 -21.47 -10.40
CA VAL A 249 9.87 -21.69 -11.27
C VAL A 249 9.68 -21.01 -12.64
N ALA A 250 10.75 -20.93 -13.43
CA ALA A 250 10.70 -20.44 -14.81
C ALA A 250 10.08 -19.03 -14.99
N ASP A 251 10.20 -18.17 -13.97
CA ASP A 251 9.64 -16.81 -13.98
C ASP A 251 8.12 -16.79 -14.24
N GLU A 252 7.41 -17.86 -13.89
CA GLU A 252 6.01 -18.04 -14.20
C GLU A 252 5.13 -17.03 -13.47
N ILE A 253 4.14 -16.50 -14.19
CA ILE A 253 3.03 -15.69 -13.67
C ILE A 253 1.74 -16.42 -14.05
N PRO A 254 1.01 -17.03 -13.10
CA PRO A 254 -0.19 -17.79 -13.40
C PRO A 254 -1.27 -16.93 -14.05
N ASP A 255 -2.06 -17.51 -14.96
CA ASP A 255 -3.20 -16.83 -15.60
C ASP A 255 -4.19 -16.27 -14.59
N THR A 256 -4.33 -16.94 -13.44
CA THR A 256 -5.16 -16.47 -12.33
C THR A 256 -4.65 -15.14 -11.75
N LEU A 257 -3.33 -14.93 -11.67
CA LEU A 257 -2.74 -13.66 -11.22
C LEU A 257 -2.78 -12.59 -12.32
N VAL A 258 -2.61 -12.98 -13.59
CA VAL A 258 -2.81 -12.10 -14.74
C VAL A 258 -4.23 -11.52 -14.71
N ASN A 259 -5.25 -12.34 -14.42
CA ASN A 259 -6.63 -11.88 -14.29
C ASN A 259 -6.82 -10.89 -13.14
N VAL A 260 -6.16 -11.10 -12.00
CA VAL A 260 -6.17 -10.13 -10.88
C VAL A 260 -5.62 -8.78 -11.33
N LEU A 261 -4.48 -8.79 -12.04
CA LEU A 261 -3.84 -7.58 -12.54
C LEU A 261 -4.72 -6.86 -13.58
N ARG A 262 -5.40 -7.59 -14.48
CA ARG A 262 -6.32 -7.00 -15.46
C ARG A 262 -7.47 -6.22 -14.82
N ILE A 263 -8.08 -6.76 -13.78
CA ILE A 263 -9.19 -6.10 -13.08
C ILE A 263 -8.70 -4.81 -12.42
N ILE A 264 -7.55 -4.85 -11.75
CA ILE A 264 -6.98 -3.66 -11.09
C ILE A 264 -6.49 -2.63 -12.10
N ALA A 265 -6.05 -3.06 -13.30
CA ALA A 265 -5.62 -2.13 -14.34
C ALA A 265 -6.73 -1.18 -14.79
N GLU A 266 -8.01 -1.59 -14.68
CA GLU A 266 -9.16 -0.81 -15.14
C GLU A 266 -9.31 0.55 -14.46
N ASP A 267 -8.92 0.69 -13.19
CA ASP A 267 -8.95 1.96 -12.47
C ASP A 267 -7.55 2.49 -12.11
N LEU A 268 -6.58 1.62 -11.84
CA LEU A 268 -5.21 2.02 -11.52
C LEU A 268 -4.56 2.82 -12.64
N VAL A 269 -4.62 2.32 -13.88
CA VAL A 269 -3.92 2.92 -15.03
C VAL A 269 -4.49 4.31 -15.38
N PRO A 270 -5.79 4.47 -15.66
CA PRO A 270 -6.34 5.78 -16.02
C PRO A 270 -6.16 6.82 -14.90
N GLU A 271 -6.32 6.42 -13.64
CA GLU A 271 -6.07 7.34 -12.53
C GLU A 271 -4.60 7.73 -12.42
N THR A 272 -3.66 6.79 -12.63
CA THR A 272 -2.23 7.08 -12.59
C THR A 272 -1.82 8.03 -13.71
N HIS A 273 -2.39 7.87 -14.91
CA HIS A 273 -2.18 8.79 -16.01
C HIS A 273 -2.67 10.21 -15.68
N ALA A 274 -3.94 10.34 -15.27
CA ALA A 274 -4.54 11.64 -14.97
C ALA A 274 -3.81 12.37 -13.82
N GLN A 275 -3.40 11.64 -12.79
CA GLN A 275 -2.61 12.23 -11.71
C GLN A 275 -1.22 12.69 -12.16
N ALA A 276 -0.60 12.00 -13.13
CA ALA A 276 0.70 12.41 -13.66
C ALA A 276 0.58 13.73 -14.43
N GLU A 277 -0.47 13.90 -15.24
CA GLU A 277 -0.74 15.13 -15.97
C GLU A 277 -0.94 16.32 -15.02
N VAL A 278 -1.74 16.14 -13.95
CA VAL A 278 -1.97 17.18 -12.94
C VAL A 278 -0.67 17.57 -12.24
N ILE A 279 0.16 16.61 -11.83
CA ILE A 279 1.45 16.89 -11.18
C ILE A 279 2.42 17.56 -12.15
N ASN A 280 2.49 17.12 -13.41
CA ASN A 280 3.39 17.71 -14.40
C ASN A 280 2.99 19.15 -14.73
N GLN A 281 1.69 19.43 -14.83
CA GLN A 281 1.20 20.80 -14.95
C GLN A 281 1.61 21.64 -13.74
N TRP A 282 1.42 21.12 -12.52
CA TRP A 282 1.87 21.81 -11.31
C TRP A 282 3.38 22.06 -11.29
N LEU A 283 4.20 21.09 -11.74
CA LEU A 283 5.65 21.22 -11.84
C LEU A 283 6.06 22.30 -12.84
N ALA A 284 5.38 22.39 -13.98
CA ALA A 284 5.61 23.43 -14.98
C ALA A 284 5.31 24.84 -14.44
N ASP A 285 4.22 24.97 -13.67
CA ASP A 285 3.79 26.26 -13.13
C ASP A 285 4.60 26.72 -11.90
N ASN A 286 5.05 25.78 -11.06
CA ASN A 286 5.66 26.10 -9.76
C ASN A 286 7.18 25.93 -9.72
N GLN A 287 7.75 25.07 -10.56
CA GLN A 287 9.19 24.82 -10.67
C GLN A 287 9.91 24.72 -9.31
N PRO A 288 9.51 23.78 -8.42
CA PRO A 288 10.04 23.71 -7.06
C PRO A 288 11.56 23.55 -7.05
N GLN A 289 12.26 24.08 -6.04
CA GLN A 289 13.72 23.87 -5.95
C GLN A 289 14.05 22.41 -5.58
N PRO A 290 15.23 21.88 -5.98
CA PRO A 290 15.72 20.59 -5.48
C PRO A 290 15.66 20.51 -3.94
N GLY A 291 15.23 19.38 -3.40
CA GLY A 291 15.06 19.18 -1.96
C GLY A 291 13.72 19.69 -1.39
N THR A 292 12.87 20.33 -2.19
CA THR A 292 11.52 20.72 -1.76
C THR A 292 10.69 19.46 -1.47
N PRO A 293 10.00 19.36 -0.31
CA PRO A 293 9.11 18.24 -0.03
C PRO A 293 8.06 18.05 -1.13
N ALA A 294 7.94 16.82 -1.62
CA ALA A 294 6.98 16.44 -2.64
C ALA A 294 5.64 15.98 -2.06
N GLN A 295 5.51 15.92 -0.73
CA GLN A 295 4.27 15.58 -0.05
C GLN A 295 3.87 16.71 0.89
N GLY A 296 2.60 17.11 0.81
CA GLY A 296 1.96 17.99 1.78
C GLY A 296 0.97 17.22 2.65
N ARG A 297 0.22 17.93 3.50
CA ARG A 297 -0.89 17.28 4.21
C ARG A 297 -1.99 16.95 3.21
N LEU A 298 -2.65 15.81 3.34
CA LEU A 298 -3.78 15.41 2.48
C LEU A 298 -4.84 16.51 2.33
N ALA A 299 -5.12 17.24 3.41
CA ALA A 299 -6.11 18.32 3.42
C ALA A 299 -5.67 19.59 2.66
N GLU A 300 -4.39 19.72 2.32
CA GLU A 300 -3.85 20.87 1.59
C GLU A 300 -3.95 20.67 0.07
N GLY A 301 -4.22 19.45 -0.40
CA GLY A 301 -4.51 19.18 -1.81
C GLY A 301 -3.49 19.77 -2.78
N VAL A 302 -2.18 19.61 -2.49
CA VAL A 302 -1.06 20.35 -3.10
C VAL A 302 -1.16 20.50 -4.62
N TYR A 303 -1.58 19.44 -5.32
CA TYR A 303 -1.63 19.39 -6.78
C TYR A 303 -3.03 19.64 -7.37
N GLY A 304 -4.08 19.56 -6.56
CA GLY A 304 -5.47 19.52 -7.02
C GLY A 304 -5.97 18.11 -7.39
N PRO A 305 -7.26 17.99 -7.75
CA PRO A 305 -7.85 16.72 -8.13
C PRO A 305 -7.50 16.32 -9.57
N ALA A 306 -7.51 15.02 -9.84
CA ALA A 306 -7.42 14.44 -11.17
C ALA A 306 -8.77 13.82 -11.57
N GLU A 307 -9.19 14.03 -12.82
CA GLU A 307 -10.39 13.44 -13.40
C GLU A 307 -10.00 12.35 -14.41
N PHE A 308 -10.72 11.23 -14.38
CA PHE A 308 -10.47 10.08 -15.26
C PHE A 308 -11.75 9.26 -15.41
N SER A 309 -11.79 8.34 -16.38
CA SER A 309 -12.97 7.51 -16.65
C SER A 309 -12.67 6.04 -16.40
N VAL A 310 -13.62 5.36 -15.75
CA VAL A 310 -13.58 3.92 -15.51
C VAL A 310 -14.93 3.35 -15.91
N ARG A 311 -14.95 2.37 -16.81
CA ARG A 311 -16.17 1.76 -17.37
C ARG A 311 -17.21 2.79 -17.86
N GLY A 312 -16.74 3.91 -18.42
CA GLY A 312 -17.58 4.99 -18.93
C GLY A 312 -18.12 5.96 -17.87
N GLN A 313 -17.79 5.76 -16.59
CA GLN A 313 -18.14 6.67 -15.50
C GLN A 313 -16.97 7.60 -15.19
N SER A 314 -17.25 8.90 -15.10
CA SER A 314 -16.27 9.90 -14.65
C SER A 314 -16.03 9.78 -13.15
N LEU A 315 -14.76 9.78 -12.76
CA LEU A 315 -14.29 9.78 -11.38
C LEU A 315 -13.31 10.92 -11.16
N THR A 316 -13.32 11.47 -9.96
CA THR A 316 -12.41 12.53 -9.53
C THR A 316 -11.72 12.10 -8.25
N SER A 317 -10.39 12.17 -8.18
CA SER A 317 -9.65 11.83 -6.96
C SER A 317 -8.53 12.81 -6.67
N ILE A 318 -8.11 12.87 -5.40
CA ILE A 318 -6.99 13.69 -4.97
C ILE A 318 -5.69 13.13 -5.53
N THR A 319 -4.86 14.05 -6.01
CA THR A 319 -3.56 13.73 -6.59
C THR A 319 -2.49 13.63 -5.52
N GLY A 320 -1.71 12.55 -5.53
CA GLY A 320 -0.64 12.30 -4.57
C GLY A 320 0.66 11.87 -5.24
N SER A 321 1.79 12.44 -4.80
CA SER A 321 3.10 12.11 -5.36
C SER A 321 3.62 10.73 -4.95
N TYR A 322 3.11 10.13 -3.85
CA TYR A 322 3.60 8.85 -3.35
C TYR A 322 3.37 7.69 -4.33
N ARG A 323 2.28 7.74 -5.11
CA ARG A 323 2.05 6.87 -6.27
C ARG A 323 3.25 6.82 -7.21
N PHE A 324 3.85 7.97 -7.48
CA PHE A 324 4.98 8.10 -8.39
C PHE A 324 6.32 7.73 -7.75
N VAL A 325 6.43 7.74 -6.42
CA VAL A 325 7.56 7.11 -5.72
C VAL A 325 7.58 5.61 -5.99
N MET A 326 6.43 4.97 -5.85
CA MET A 326 6.28 3.53 -6.06
C MET A 326 6.38 3.16 -7.54
N LEU A 327 5.76 3.94 -8.43
CA LEU A 327 5.86 3.73 -9.87
C LEU A 327 7.29 3.91 -10.40
N GLN A 328 8.03 4.92 -9.91
CA GLN A 328 9.44 5.11 -10.26
C GLN A 328 10.27 3.87 -9.92
N ARG A 329 9.96 3.15 -8.83
CA ARG A 329 10.63 1.89 -8.49
C ARG A 329 10.34 0.79 -9.52
N VAL A 330 9.09 0.64 -9.95
CA VAL A 330 8.72 -0.32 -11.02
C VAL A 330 9.51 -0.02 -12.29
N GLN A 331 9.53 1.24 -12.71
CA GLN A 331 10.21 1.68 -13.92
C GLN A 331 11.74 1.53 -13.84
N GLN A 332 12.33 1.75 -12.66
CA GLN A 332 13.76 1.53 -12.42
C GLN A 332 14.14 0.06 -12.50
N LEU A 333 13.31 -0.83 -11.94
CA LEU A 333 13.53 -2.28 -12.06
C LEU A 333 13.46 -2.72 -13.52
N TYR A 334 12.46 -2.26 -14.26
CA TYR A 334 12.32 -2.57 -15.69
C TYR A 334 13.49 -2.03 -16.51
N ALA A 335 13.91 -0.78 -16.27
CA ALA A 335 15.04 -0.17 -16.98
C ALA A 335 16.38 -0.87 -16.70
N ALA A 336 16.50 -1.61 -15.59
CA ALA A 336 17.69 -2.37 -15.22
C ALA A 336 17.75 -3.78 -15.84
N LEU A 337 16.66 -4.25 -16.47
CA LEU A 337 16.62 -5.54 -17.15
C LEU A 337 17.41 -5.49 -18.46
N ASP A 338 17.86 -6.66 -18.92
CA ASP A 338 18.37 -6.83 -20.28
C ASP A 338 17.23 -6.82 -21.30
N THR A 339 17.57 -6.81 -22.60
CA THR A 339 16.58 -6.73 -23.67
C THR A 339 15.56 -7.87 -23.64
N LEU A 340 16.00 -9.10 -23.33
CA LEU A 340 15.09 -10.25 -23.24
C LEU A 340 14.13 -10.10 -22.07
N GLY A 341 14.61 -9.66 -20.91
CA GLY A 341 13.79 -9.38 -19.75
C GLY A 341 12.79 -8.25 -19.99
N GLN A 342 13.19 -7.18 -20.68
CA GLN A 342 12.30 -6.08 -21.05
C GLN A 342 11.17 -6.56 -21.97
N THR A 343 11.48 -7.30 -23.03
CA THR A 343 10.46 -7.86 -23.93
C THR A 343 9.49 -8.79 -23.20
N ALA A 344 10.00 -9.69 -22.36
CA ALA A 344 9.14 -10.61 -21.59
C ALA A 344 8.20 -9.87 -20.61
N VAL A 345 8.66 -8.76 -20.03
CA VAL A 345 7.84 -7.91 -19.16
C VAL A 345 6.80 -7.14 -19.97
N GLU A 346 7.17 -6.56 -21.11
CA GLU A 346 6.24 -5.84 -21.98
C GLU A 346 5.09 -6.73 -22.45
N GLU A 347 5.39 -7.94 -22.92
CA GLU A 347 4.36 -8.92 -23.34
C GLU A 347 3.40 -9.28 -22.20
N LEU A 348 3.93 -9.46 -20.99
CA LEU A 348 3.11 -9.71 -19.80
C LEU A 348 2.23 -8.51 -19.46
N LEU A 349 2.81 -7.30 -19.38
CA LEU A 349 2.07 -6.10 -19.01
C LEU A 349 1.00 -5.75 -20.04
N GLU A 350 1.22 -6.05 -21.32
CA GLU A 350 0.21 -5.91 -22.37
C GLU A 350 -0.98 -6.83 -22.10
N THR A 351 -0.71 -8.08 -21.75
CA THR A 351 -1.74 -9.06 -21.38
C THR A 351 -2.52 -8.63 -20.13
N CYS A 352 -1.85 -7.94 -19.20
CA CYS A 352 -2.46 -7.39 -17.99
C CYS A 352 -3.17 -6.04 -18.19
N GLY A 353 -3.03 -5.36 -19.34
CA GLY A 353 -3.52 -3.99 -19.52
C GLY A 353 -2.72 -2.93 -18.74
N LEU A 354 -1.47 -3.22 -18.38
CA LEU A 354 -0.61 -2.40 -17.52
C LEU A 354 0.55 -1.72 -18.28
N SER A 355 0.70 -1.94 -19.59
CA SER A 355 1.83 -1.43 -20.39
C SER A 355 2.08 0.07 -20.21
N GLN A 356 1.01 0.86 -20.10
CA GLN A 356 1.11 2.31 -19.95
C GLN A 356 1.83 2.74 -18.68
N LEU A 357 1.86 1.93 -17.62
CA LEU A 357 2.60 2.24 -16.40
C LEU A 357 4.09 2.48 -16.64
N LEU A 358 4.70 1.83 -17.66
CA LEU A 358 6.10 2.06 -18.00
C LEU A 358 6.34 3.44 -18.66
N ALA A 359 5.32 3.99 -19.31
CA ALA A 359 5.38 5.25 -20.03
C ALA A 359 4.98 6.46 -19.17
N ILE A 360 4.05 6.29 -18.21
CA ILE A 360 3.56 7.37 -17.35
C ILE A 360 4.70 7.86 -16.44
N LYS A 361 5.20 9.08 -16.66
CA LYS A 361 6.32 9.65 -15.91
C LYS A 361 6.00 11.07 -15.45
N LEU A 362 6.60 11.41 -14.31
CA LEU A 362 6.69 12.81 -13.91
C LEU A 362 7.87 13.47 -14.62
N ASP A 363 7.70 14.74 -14.99
CA ASP A 363 8.75 15.55 -15.63
C ASP A 363 9.94 15.79 -14.69
N ARG A 364 9.72 15.57 -13.40
CA ARG A 364 10.75 15.66 -12.38
C ARG A 364 10.78 14.41 -11.51
N ARG A 365 12.01 13.95 -11.21
CA ARG A 365 12.23 12.78 -10.36
C ARG A 365 11.96 13.08 -8.89
N LEU A 366 11.53 12.03 -8.19
CA LEU A 366 11.37 12.00 -6.74
C LEU A 366 12.57 11.31 -6.10
N GLY A 367 13.06 11.90 -5.02
CA GLY A 367 14.13 11.38 -4.17
C GLY A 367 13.69 11.24 -2.72
N TRP A 368 14.61 10.81 -1.87
CA TRP A 368 14.40 10.67 -0.43
C TRP A 368 15.50 11.41 0.32
N SER A 369 15.12 12.35 1.18
CA SER A 369 16.05 13.10 2.02
C SER A 369 15.40 13.41 3.38
N ASP A 370 16.17 13.28 4.46
CA ASP A 370 15.71 13.60 5.82
C ASP A 370 14.33 13.03 6.18
N ASN A 371 14.12 11.74 5.89
CA ASN A 371 12.83 11.05 6.08
C ASN A 371 11.66 11.63 5.27
N GLN A 372 11.89 12.30 4.14
CA GLN A 372 10.84 12.87 3.31
C GLN A 372 11.08 12.60 1.83
N ASP A 373 9.99 12.44 1.09
CA ASP A 373 10.03 12.44 -0.37
C ASP A 373 10.21 13.87 -0.86
N VAL A 374 11.19 14.10 -1.74
CA VAL A 374 11.59 15.42 -2.21
C VAL A 374 11.71 15.46 -3.73
N TRP A 375 11.48 16.62 -4.33
CA TRP A 375 11.80 16.87 -5.73
C TRP A 375 13.32 16.93 -5.93
N LEU A 376 13.85 16.22 -6.93
CA LEU A 376 15.28 16.23 -7.29
C LEU A 376 15.56 17.28 -8.35
#